data_AF-A0A1W7R7P0-F1
#
_entry.id   AF-A0A1W7R7P0-F1
#
_cell.length_a   1.000
_cell.length_b   1.000
_cell.length_c   1.000
_cell.angle_alpha   90.00
_cell.angle_beta   90.00
_cell.angle_gamma   90.00
#
_symmetry.space_group_name_H-M   'P 1'
#
loop_
_entity.id
_entity.type
_entity.pdbx_description
1 polymer ?
#
loop_
_entity_poly.entity_id
_entity_poly.type
_entity_poly.pdbx_seq_one_letter_code
_entity_poly.pdbx_strand_id
1 'polypeptide(L)'
;MLYILLTLILPFLVSIIKANQVYPTCVNEWYDPKEDYKQEMLCRAYRFDFDGYKTNSMYHFMDCTFIKMGWMDKDTRAWNVQKLAADMQAAGFPDRKAEFIEIEGWCKLEFRNKLGAISYHRCLESSRKGIREFHEMIRKRETEFFGKNQCQGIKL
;
A
#
# COMPACT_ATOMS: atom_id res chain seq x y z
N MET A 1 46.47 14.23 33.25
CA MET A 1 45.23 14.91 32.80
C MET A 1 44.75 14.22 31.54
N LEU A 2 43.58 13.59 31.67
CA LEU A 2 42.97 12.65 30.74
C LEU A 2 42.01 13.45 29.83
N TYR A 3 42.27 13.55 28.53
CA TYR A 3 41.23 13.88 27.56
C TYR A 3 41.43 13.02 26.31
N ILE A 4 40.82 11.85 26.37
CA ILE A 4 40.59 10.95 25.26
C ILE A 4 39.62 11.70 24.32
N LEU A 5 40.12 12.13 23.17
CA LEU A 5 39.31 12.68 22.09
C LEU A 5 38.54 11.53 21.46
N LEU A 6 37.43 11.15 22.08
CA LEU A 6 36.48 10.17 21.55
C LEU A 6 35.73 10.85 20.39
N THR A 7 36.27 10.78 19.18
CA THR A 7 35.52 11.12 17.97
C THR A 7 34.37 10.12 17.86
N LEU A 8 33.18 10.57 18.24
CA LEU A 8 31.89 9.96 17.98
C LEU A 8 31.74 9.72 16.47
N ILE A 9 32.19 8.56 16.01
CA ILE A 9 31.74 7.99 14.75
C ILE A 9 30.31 7.55 15.03
N LEU A 10 29.35 8.46 14.80
CA LEU A 10 27.95 8.10 14.72
C LEU A 10 27.84 7.24 13.45
N PRO A 11 27.65 5.90 13.54
CA PRO A 11 27.29 5.19 12.33
C PRO A 11 25.86 5.69 12.04
N PHE A 12 25.72 6.47 10.97
CA PHE A 12 24.43 6.60 10.32
C PHE A 12 23.97 5.17 10.05
N LEU A 13 23.07 4.68 10.92
CA LEU A 13 22.19 3.56 10.61
C LEU A 13 21.38 4.05 9.42
N VAL A 14 21.95 3.89 8.22
CA VAL A 14 21.18 3.73 7.00
C VAL A 14 20.43 2.43 7.24
N SER A 15 19.30 2.54 7.93
CA SER A 15 18.27 1.53 7.88
C SER A 15 17.99 1.39 6.39
N ILE A 16 18.57 0.35 5.79
CA ILE A 16 18.13 -0.16 4.51
C ILE A 16 16.70 -0.60 4.82
N ILE A 17 15.76 0.33 4.65
CA ILE A 17 14.35 0.01 4.57
C ILE A 17 14.33 -0.88 3.34
N LYS A 18 14.43 -2.21 3.53
CA LYS A 18 14.13 -3.16 2.47
C LYS A 18 12.83 -2.67 1.90
N ALA A 19 12.82 -2.31 0.62
CA ALA A 19 11.58 -2.01 -0.07
C ALA A 19 10.67 -3.16 0.28
N ASN A 20 9.55 -2.85 0.95
CA ASN A 20 8.60 -3.89 1.24
C ASN A 20 8.24 -4.49 -0.13
N GLN A 21 8.25 -5.81 -0.25
CA GLN A 21 7.89 -6.52 -1.46
C GLN A 21 6.44 -6.94 -1.34
N VAL A 22 5.56 -6.06 -0.86
CA VAL A 22 4.22 -6.45 -0.43
C VAL A 22 3.44 -7.01 -1.61
N TYR A 23 3.47 -6.34 -2.77
CA TYR A 23 2.71 -6.78 -3.94
C TYR A 23 3.18 -8.16 -4.47
N PRO A 24 4.49 -8.40 -4.71
CA PRO A 24 4.98 -9.74 -5.06
C PRO A 24 4.70 -10.80 -3.99
N THR A 25 4.83 -10.47 -2.71
CA THR A 25 4.51 -11.41 -1.62
C THR A 25 3.04 -11.78 -1.65
N CYS A 26 2.14 -10.79 -1.73
CA CYS A 26 0.70 -11.05 -1.74
C CYS A 26 0.24 -11.84 -2.96
N VAL A 27 0.79 -11.58 -4.15
CA VAL A 27 0.40 -12.39 -5.31
C VAL A 27 0.86 -13.85 -5.17
N ASN A 28 2.04 -14.09 -4.58
CA ASN A 28 2.58 -15.44 -4.38
C ASN A 28 1.85 -16.24 -3.30
N GLU A 29 1.17 -15.58 -2.36
CA GLU A 29 0.35 -16.26 -1.34
C GLU A 29 -0.98 -16.79 -1.91
N TRP A 30 -1.47 -16.19 -3.00
CA TRP A 30 -2.82 -16.47 -3.52
C TRP A 30 -2.86 -17.12 -4.91
N TYR A 31 -1.79 -17.03 -5.69
CA TYR A 31 -1.71 -17.59 -7.04
C TYR A 31 -0.60 -18.63 -7.12
N ASP A 32 -0.88 -19.77 -7.77
CA ASP A 32 0.18 -20.71 -8.14
C ASP A 32 1.16 -19.98 -9.08
N PRO A 33 2.50 -20.14 -8.90
CA PRO A 33 3.49 -19.56 -9.79
C PRO A 33 3.32 -19.89 -11.29
N LYS A 34 2.50 -20.89 -11.65
CA LYS A 34 2.17 -21.27 -13.04
C LYS A 34 0.91 -20.60 -13.60
N GLU A 35 0.20 -19.79 -12.83
CA GLU A 35 -1.02 -19.13 -13.30
C GLU A 35 -0.72 -17.82 -14.03
N ASP A 36 -1.20 -17.71 -15.27
CA ASP A 36 -1.10 -16.50 -16.11
C ASP A 36 -1.70 -15.26 -15.40
N TYR A 37 -2.70 -15.49 -14.53
CA TYR A 37 -3.37 -14.45 -13.74
C TYR A 37 -2.46 -13.73 -12.74
N LYS A 38 -1.35 -14.34 -12.32
CA LYS A 38 -0.40 -13.72 -11.40
C LYS A 38 0.21 -12.45 -12.01
N GLN A 39 0.66 -12.53 -13.26
CA GLN A 39 1.29 -11.38 -13.92
C GLN A 39 0.24 -10.32 -14.28
N GLU A 40 -0.99 -10.72 -14.61
CA GLU A 40 -2.12 -9.79 -14.76
C GLU A 40 -2.39 -9.02 -13.47
N MET A 41 -2.41 -9.70 -12.31
CA MET A 41 -2.63 -9.08 -11.01
C MET A 41 -1.51 -8.09 -10.66
N LEU A 42 -0.24 -8.45 -10.90
CA LEU A 42 0.89 -7.54 -10.70
C LEU A 42 0.82 -6.33 -11.64
N CYS A 43 0.40 -6.51 -12.90
CA CYS A 43 0.20 -5.41 -13.83
C CYS A 43 -0.93 -4.47 -13.39
N ARG A 44 -2.06 -5.01 -12.91
CA ARG A 44 -3.15 -4.24 -12.31
C ARG A 44 -2.68 -3.43 -11.12
N ALA A 45 -1.96 -4.06 -10.19
CA ALA A 45 -1.38 -3.38 -9.03
C ALA A 45 -0.40 -2.26 -9.43
N TYR A 46 0.44 -2.51 -10.44
CA TYR A 46 1.37 -1.51 -10.96
C TYR A 46 0.67 -0.28 -11.55
N ARG A 47 -0.51 -0.48 -12.17
CA ARG A 47 -1.35 0.59 -12.73
C ARG A 47 -2.31 1.22 -11.72
N PHE A 48 -2.40 0.66 -10.50
CA PHE A 48 -3.50 0.94 -9.57
C PHE A 48 -4.88 0.72 -10.19
N ASP A 49 -4.98 -0.26 -11.09
CA ASP A 49 -6.20 -0.60 -11.84
C ASP A 49 -6.89 -1.81 -11.22
N PHE A 50 -7.61 -1.56 -10.13
CA PHE A 50 -8.39 -2.57 -9.41
C PHE A 50 -9.88 -2.54 -9.78
N ASP A 51 -10.30 -1.52 -10.53
CA ASP A 51 -11.69 -1.36 -10.95
C ASP A 51 -12.07 -2.38 -12.03
N GLY A 52 -13.23 -3.02 -11.86
CA GLY A 52 -13.79 -3.97 -12.82
C GLY A 52 -13.43 -5.44 -12.60
N TYR A 53 -12.36 -5.76 -11.87
CA TYR A 53 -11.97 -7.15 -11.61
C TYR A 53 -12.51 -7.65 -10.26
N LYS A 54 -13.79 -8.09 -10.26
CA LYS A 54 -14.51 -8.54 -9.05
C LYS A 54 -14.37 -10.05 -8.80
N THR A 55 -13.14 -10.56 -8.70
CA THR A 55 -12.90 -11.96 -8.33
C THR A 55 -12.50 -12.07 -6.85
N ASN A 56 -12.76 -13.22 -6.23
CA ASN A 56 -12.32 -13.49 -4.85
C ASN A 56 -10.81 -13.28 -4.70
N SER A 57 -10.02 -13.68 -5.71
CA SER A 57 -8.56 -13.53 -5.71
C SER A 57 -8.11 -12.06 -5.63
N MET A 58 -8.85 -11.13 -6.25
CA MET A 58 -8.57 -9.69 -6.12
C MET A 58 -8.86 -9.16 -4.73
N TYR A 59 -9.99 -9.55 -4.12
CA TYR A 59 -10.29 -9.18 -2.74
C TYR A 59 -9.20 -9.69 -1.80
N HIS A 60 -8.80 -10.96 -1.95
CA HIS A 60 -7.73 -11.56 -1.15
C HIS A 60 -6.36 -10.88 -1.34
N PHE A 61 -6.00 -10.57 -2.59
CA PHE A 61 -4.77 -9.84 -2.92
C PHE A 61 -4.73 -8.44 -2.29
N MET A 62 -5.84 -7.68 -2.41
CA MET A 62 -5.94 -6.34 -1.86
C MET A 62 -5.97 -6.34 -0.34
N ASP A 63 -6.69 -7.29 0.27
CA ASP A 63 -6.72 -7.46 1.72
C ASP A 63 -5.32 -7.80 2.25
N CYS A 64 -4.63 -8.75 1.62
CA CYS A 64 -3.25 -9.07 1.94
C CYS A 64 -2.36 -7.82 1.88
N THR A 65 -2.50 -7.02 0.82
CA THR A 65 -1.71 -5.81 0.62
C THR A 65 -1.97 -4.80 1.74
N PHE A 66 -3.23 -4.44 2.00
CA PHE A 66 -3.58 -3.47 3.03
C PHE A 66 -3.20 -3.93 4.44
N ILE A 67 -3.34 -5.23 4.73
CA ILE A 67 -2.94 -5.81 6.01
C ILE A 67 -1.42 -5.74 6.19
N LYS A 68 -0.63 -6.21 5.21
CA LYS A 68 0.84 -6.16 5.30
C LYS A 68 1.39 -4.74 5.31
N MET A 69 0.69 -3.79 4.66
CA MET A 69 1.03 -2.37 4.76
C MET A 69 0.73 -1.78 6.15
N GLY A 70 -0.15 -2.42 6.91
CA GLY A 70 -0.65 -1.99 8.21
C GLY A 70 -1.83 -1.03 8.13
N TRP A 71 -2.43 -0.84 6.95
CA TRP A 71 -3.56 0.07 6.73
C TRP A 71 -4.90 -0.58 7.00
N MET A 72 -4.97 -1.89 7.17
CA MET A 72 -6.18 -2.59 7.53
C MET A 72 -5.89 -3.63 8.60
N ASP A 73 -6.74 -3.70 9.61
CA ASP A 73 -6.66 -4.73 10.63
C ASP A 73 -7.01 -6.11 10.04
N LYS A 74 -6.28 -7.15 10.44
CA LYS A 74 -6.42 -8.49 9.85
C LYS A 74 -7.76 -9.14 10.20
N ASP A 75 -8.21 -8.96 11.44
CA ASP A 75 -9.33 -9.73 11.99
C ASP A 75 -10.65 -9.00 11.77
N THR A 76 -10.65 -7.69 12.00
CA THR A 76 -11.84 -6.83 11.89
C THR A 76 -12.00 -6.20 10.52
N ARG A 77 -10.94 -6.18 9.70
CA ARG A 77 -10.88 -5.46 8.41
C ARG A 77 -11.13 -3.95 8.54
N ALA A 78 -10.98 -3.41 9.75
CA ALA A 78 -11.12 -1.99 10.01
C ALA A 78 -9.96 -1.20 9.40
N TRP A 79 -10.24 -0.01 8.87
CA TRP A 79 -9.22 0.88 8.32
C TRP A 79 -8.36 1.46 9.45
N ASN A 80 -7.04 1.29 9.36
CA ASN A 80 -6.08 1.96 10.21
C ASN A 80 -5.65 3.31 9.61
N VAL A 81 -6.52 4.31 9.75
CA VAL A 81 -6.28 5.69 9.28
C VAL A 81 -5.00 6.28 9.89
N GLN A 82 -4.73 5.99 11.17
CA GLN A 82 -3.54 6.49 11.86
C GLN A 82 -2.25 6.01 11.18
N LYS A 83 -2.18 4.72 10.81
CA LYS A 83 -1.01 4.17 10.11
C LYS A 83 -0.85 4.76 8.72
N LEU A 84 -1.95 4.91 7.97
CA LEU A 84 -1.88 5.47 6.63
C LEU A 84 -1.40 6.94 6.66
N ALA A 85 -1.93 7.76 7.57
CA ALA A 85 -1.48 9.14 7.76
C ALA A 85 0.01 9.23 8.12
N ALA A 86 0.48 8.36 9.03
CA ALA A 86 1.89 8.27 9.38
C ALA A 86 2.77 7.88 8.17
N ASP A 87 2.32 6.95 7.32
CA ASP A 87 3.06 6.55 6.11
C ASP A 87 3.12 7.67 5.06
N MET A 88 2.03 8.42 4.89
CA MET A 88 2.02 9.61 4.04
C MET A 88 3.03 10.65 4.51
N GLN A 89 3.05 10.92 5.82
CA GLN A 89 4.00 11.86 6.42
C GLN A 89 5.45 11.37 6.27
N ALA A 90 5.71 10.09 6.51
CA ALA A 90 7.03 9.48 6.33
C ALA A 90 7.52 9.54 4.87
N ALA A 91 6.60 9.54 3.90
CA ALA A 91 6.89 9.72 2.48
C ALA A 91 7.03 11.20 2.04
N GLY A 92 6.95 12.14 2.98
CA GLY A 92 7.13 13.57 2.75
C GLY A 92 5.88 14.34 2.33
N PHE A 93 4.68 13.75 2.50
CA PHE A 93 3.41 14.42 2.24
C PHE A 93 2.83 15.07 3.51
N PRO A 94 1.91 16.05 3.38
CA PRO A 94 1.23 16.63 4.53
C PRO A 94 0.47 15.58 5.36
N ASP A 95 0.24 15.85 6.64
CA ASP A 95 -0.66 15.03 7.44
C ASP A 95 -2.09 15.12 6.86
N ARG A 96 -2.63 13.96 6.45
CA ARG A 96 -3.95 13.80 5.87
C ARG A 96 -4.94 13.13 6.82
N LYS A 97 -4.62 12.97 8.11
CA LYS A 97 -5.45 12.21 9.06
C LYS A 97 -6.91 12.66 9.09
N ALA A 98 -7.18 13.96 9.15
CA ALA A 98 -8.55 14.49 9.17
C ALA A 98 -9.31 14.12 7.88
N GLU A 99 -8.66 14.26 6.72
CA GLU A 99 -9.22 13.88 5.43
C GLU A 99 -9.52 12.37 5.36
N PHE A 100 -8.61 11.52 5.85
CA PHE A 100 -8.83 10.08 5.88
C PHE A 100 -9.95 9.65 6.84
N ILE A 101 -10.15 10.36 7.96
CA ILE A 101 -11.30 10.13 8.85
C ILE A 101 -12.60 10.47 8.13
N GLU A 102 -12.64 11.59 7.40
CA GLU A 102 -13.80 11.96 6.60
C GLU A 102 -14.08 10.88 5.54
N ILE A 103 -13.08 10.49 4.77
CA ILE A 103 -13.19 9.43 3.75
C ILE A 103 -13.67 8.12 4.37
N GLU A 104 -13.17 7.73 5.54
CA GLU A 104 -13.64 6.53 6.24
C GLU A 104 -15.15 6.63 6.56
N GLY A 105 -15.60 7.80 7.03
CA GLY A 105 -17.02 8.08 7.27
C GLY A 105 -17.87 7.91 6.01
N TRP A 106 -17.45 8.50 4.89
CA TRP A 106 -18.12 8.32 3.59
C TRP A 106 -18.12 6.85 3.15
N CYS A 107 -17.00 6.16 3.34
CA CYS A 107 -16.84 4.76 2.96
C CYS A 107 -17.79 3.84 3.74
N LYS A 108 -17.94 4.07 5.05
CA LYS A 108 -18.89 3.35 5.91
C LYS A 108 -20.34 3.55 5.44
N LEU A 109 -20.69 4.75 4.96
CA LEU A 109 -22.03 5.03 4.43
C LEU A 109 -22.29 4.33 3.08
N GLU A 110 -21.31 4.37 2.16
CA GLU A 110 -21.43 3.79 0.82
C GLU A 110 -21.44 2.25 0.85
N PHE A 111 -20.49 1.65 1.56
CA PHE A 111 -20.24 0.20 1.51
C PHE A 111 -20.85 -0.58 2.68
N ARG A 112 -21.26 0.09 3.76
CA ARG A 112 -21.91 -0.50 4.94
C ARG A 112 -21.16 -1.72 5.48
N ASN A 113 -21.71 -2.92 5.32
CA ASN A 113 -21.14 -4.18 5.80
C ASN A 113 -20.16 -4.84 4.82
N LYS A 114 -19.85 -4.20 3.69
CA LYS A 114 -18.94 -4.71 2.66
C LYS A 114 -17.57 -4.02 2.69
N LEU A 115 -17.15 -3.56 3.86
CA LEU A 115 -15.87 -2.88 4.04
C LEU A 115 -14.68 -3.86 3.92
N GLY A 116 -13.62 -3.38 3.30
CA GLY A 116 -12.38 -4.10 3.04
C GLY A 116 -11.41 -3.25 2.21
N ALA A 117 -10.28 -3.83 1.84
CA ALA A 117 -9.22 -3.10 1.14
C ALA A 117 -9.70 -2.46 -0.17
N ILE A 118 -10.48 -3.17 -0.98
CA ILE A 118 -11.02 -2.64 -2.24
C ILE A 118 -11.97 -1.46 -2.00
N SER A 119 -12.87 -1.54 -1.02
CA SER A 119 -13.76 -0.42 -0.73
C SER A 119 -12.97 0.79 -0.24
N TYR A 120 -11.98 0.60 0.65
CA TYR A 120 -11.15 1.71 1.12
C TYR A 120 -10.33 2.34 -0.01
N HIS A 121 -9.76 1.54 -0.91
CA HIS A 121 -9.10 2.03 -2.12
C HIS A 121 -10.04 2.90 -2.96
N ARG A 122 -11.25 2.41 -3.25
CA ARG A 122 -12.24 3.14 -4.03
C ARG A 122 -12.70 4.44 -3.35
N CYS A 123 -12.81 4.43 -2.03
CA CYS A 123 -13.09 5.63 -1.24
C CYS A 123 -11.94 6.64 -1.31
N LEU A 124 -10.68 6.18 -1.28
CA LEU A 124 -9.50 7.02 -1.50
C LEU A 124 -9.47 7.60 -2.92
N GLU A 125 -9.82 6.82 -3.95
CA GLU A 125 -9.92 7.28 -5.35
C GLU A 125 -10.96 8.37 -5.54
N SER A 126 -12.02 8.34 -4.73
CA SER A 126 -13.08 9.35 -4.73
C SER A 126 -12.64 10.68 -4.11
N SER A 127 -11.50 10.71 -3.39
CA SER A 127 -10.89 11.98 -2.95
C SER A 127 -10.16 12.66 -4.11
N ARG A 128 -10.64 13.86 -4.47
CA ARG A 128 -10.01 14.72 -5.50
C ARG A 128 -8.57 15.15 -5.17
N LYS A 129 -8.09 14.98 -3.93
CA LYS A 129 -6.76 15.47 -3.49
C LYS A 129 -5.85 14.33 -2.98
N GLY A 130 -6.40 13.30 -2.34
CA GLY A 130 -5.63 12.27 -1.65
C GLY A 130 -5.05 11.17 -2.54
N ILE A 131 -5.73 10.80 -3.64
CA ILE A 131 -5.36 9.59 -4.40
C ILE A 131 -3.99 9.68 -5.07
N ARG A 132 -3.62 10.84 -5.61
CA ARG A 132 -2.32 11.01 -6.28
C ARG A 132 -1.17 10.87 -5.28
N GLU A 133 -1.27 11.57 -4.15
CA GLU A 133 -0.26 11.51 -3.09
C GLU A 133 -0.18 10.09 -2.49
N PHE A 134 -1.32 9.40 -2.36
CA PHE A 134 -1.36 8.00 -1.95
C PHE A 134 -0.59 7.09 -2.92
N HIS A 135 -0.86 7.17 -4.22
CA HIS A 135 -0.12 6.39 -5.22
C HIS A 135 1.37 6.73 -5.25
N GLU A 136 1.75 7.99 -5.11
CA GLU A 136 3.15 8.41 -5.03
C GLU A 136 3.84 7.88 -3.77
N MET A 137 3.17 7.92 -2.60
CA MET A 137 3.67 7.32 -1.36
C MET A 137 3.93 5.83 -1.54
N ILE A 138 3.02 5.11 -2.18
CA ILE A 138 3.19 3.68 -2.47
C ILE A 138 4.40 3.44 -3.37
N ARG A 139 4.55 4.21 -4.45
CA ARG A 139 5.71 4.10 -5.36
C ARG A 139 7.04 4.35 -4.63
N LYS A 140 7.09 5.30 -3.70
CA LYS A 140 8.27 5.57 -2.87
C LYS A 140 8.57 4.41 -1.91
N ARG A 141 7.53 3.77 -1.35
CA ARG A 141 7.68 2.67 -0.39
C ARG A 141 8.09 1.35 -1.05
N GLU A 142 7.58 1.08 -2.25
CA GLU A 142 7.72 -0.20 -2.97
C GLU A 142 8.59 -0.02 -4.24
N THR A 143 9.73 0.67 -4.11
CA THR A 143 10.55 1.11 -5.26
C THR A 143 11.01 -0.05 -6.15
N GLU A 144 11.34 -1.19 -5.57
CA GLU A 144 11.76 -2.38 -6.33
C GLU A 144 10.63 -2.97 -7.19
N PHE A 145 9.38 -2.91 -6.71
CA PHE A 145 8.22 -3.38 -7.46
C PHE A 145 7.86 -2.39 -8.57
N PHE A 146 7.75 -1.09 -8.26
CA PHE A 146 7.40 -0.06 -9.24
C PHE A 146 8.56 0.34 -10.16
N GLY A 147 9.81 -0.05 -9.84
CA GLY A 147 10.97 0.13 -10.70
C GLY A 147 11.04 -0.87 -11.87
N LYS A 148 10.15 -1.86 -11.91
CA LYS A 148 10.04 -2.85 -12.98
C LYS A 148 8.73 -2.65 -13.73
N ASN A 149 8.75 -2.77 -15.06
CA ASN A 149 7.51 -2.79 -15.85
C ASN A 149 6.77 -4.11 -15.66
N GLN A 150 5.85 -4.15 -14.68
CA GLN A 150 5.03 -5.33 -14.38
C GLN A 150 4.04 -5.70 -15.48
N CYS A 151 3.87 -4.85 -16.49
CA CYS A 151 2.93 -5.06 -17.58
C CYS A 151 3.59 -5.52 -18.88
N GLN A 152 4.88 -5.86 -18.86
CA GLN A 152 5.58 -6.30 -20.06
C GLN A 152 4.94 -7.59 -20.60
N GLY A 153 4.40 -7.53 -21.83
CA GLY A 153 3.73 -8.66 -22.47
C GLY A 153 2.31 -8.93 -22.01
N ILE A 154 1.73 -8.10 -21.13
CA ILE A 154 0.39 -8.27 -20.56
C ILE A 154 -0.62 -7.34 -21.22
N LYS A 155 -1.77 -7.88 -21.59
CA LYS A 155 -2.93 -7.12 -22.11
C LYS A 155 -4.07 -7.26 -21.10
N LEU A 156 -4.36 -6.15 -20.39
CA LEU A 156 -5.44 -6.07 -19.39
C LEU A 156 -6.82 -5.84 -20.03
#